data_AF-A0A067PXV9-F1
#
_entry.id   AF-A0A067PXV9-F1
#
_cell.length_a   1.000
_cell.length_b   1.000
_cell.length_c   1.000
_cell.angle_alpha   90.00
_cell.angle_beta   90.00
_cell.angle_gamma   90.00
#
_symmetry.space_group_name_H-M   'P 1'
#
loop_
_entity.id
_entity.type
_entity.pdbx_description
1 polymer ?
#
loop_
_entity_poly.entity_id
_entity_poly.type
_entity_poly.pdbx_seq_one_letter_code
_entity_poly.pdbx_strand_id
1 'polypeptide(L)'
;MSTPQSEQPPLKRPRTDEVVPLTPHPDLWYDDGSIIVIAQSTMFKVYKGRLSQCSSVFQDMFCLSSSSTQELLDGCPMVHLSDSAQDVTHMLRAIHDWQQVVIFSVLFNA
;
A
#
# COMPACT_ATOMS: atom_id res chain seq x y z
N MET A 1 27.55 8.25 -56.37
CA MET A 1 26.10 7.99 -56.42
C MET A 1 25.83 6.71 -55.64
N SER A 2 24.73 6.70 -54.87
CA SER A 2 24.16 5.60 -54.07
C SER A 2 24.53 5.55 -52.57
N THR A 3 23.60 6.06 -51.74
CA THR A 3 23.25 5.65 -50.37
C THR A 3 21.88 4.93 -50.42
N PRO A 4 21.34 4.32 -49.35
CA PRO A 4 21.92 3.86 -48.07
C PRO A 4 21.49 2.40 -47.70
N GLN A 5 22.20 1.74 -46.79
CA GLN A 5 21.62 0.62 -46.01
C GLN A 5 21.42 1.07 -44.56
N SER A 6 20.15 0.98 -44.16
CA SER A 6 19.61 1.20 -42.82
C SER A 6 20.05 0.10 -41.88
N GLU A 7 20.92 0.41 -40.93
CA GLU A 7 21.19 -0.45 -39.78
C GLU A 7 20.47 0.14 -38.57
N GLN A 8 19.38 -0.50 -38.18
CA GLN A 8 18.54 -0.09 -37.07
C GLN A 8 19.36 -0.09 -35.76
N PRO A 9 19.11 0.87 -34.85
CA PRO A 9 19.73 0.87 -33.53
C PRO A 9 19.38 -0.43 -32.79
N PRO A 10 20.28 -0.97 -31.94
CA PRO A 10 20.06 -2.23 -31.25
C PRO A 10 18.75 -2.18 -30.46
N LEU A 11 17.93 -3.20 -30.69
CA LEU A 11 16.65 -3.45 -30.03
C LEU A 11 16.78 -3.24 -28.52
N LYS A 12 15.84 -2.44 -28.01
CA LYS A 12 15.58 -2.14 -26.61
C LYS A 12 15.95 -3.33 -25.73
N ARG A 13 16.89 -3.12 -24.80
CA ARG A 13 17.16 -4.06 -23.70
C ARG A 13 15.80 -4.38 -23.06
N PRO A 14 15.40 -5.66 -22.94
CA PRO A 14 14.23 -5.99 -22.16
C PRO A 14 14.50 -5.46 -20.75
N ARG A 15 13.62 -4.60 -20.23
CA ARG A 15 13.56 -4.39 -18.79
C ARG A 15 13.26 -5.77 -18.22
N THR A 16 14.26 -6.41 -17.66
CA THR A 16 14.00 -7.44 -16.65
C THR A 16 13.49 -6.63 -15.48
N ASP A 17 12.18 -6.43 -15.40
CA ASP A 17 11.55 -6.09 -14.14
C ASP A 17 11.86 -7.27 -13.24
N GLU A 18 12.91 -7.13 -12.42
CA GLU A 18 13.12 -8.02 -11.28
C GLU A 18 11.83 -7.94 -10.48
N VAL A 19 10.96 -8.94 -10.62
CA VAL A 19 9.73 -9.03 -9.83
C VAL A 19 10.18 -9.27 -8.41
N VAL A 20 10.44 -8.19 -7.68
CA VAL A 20 10.79 -8.28 -6.26
C VAL A 20 9.57 -8.88 -5.58
N PRO A 21 9.71 -10.07 -4.95
CA PRO A 21 8.58 -10.72 -4.33
C PRO A 21 8.03 -9.81 -3.23
N LEU A 22 6.73 -9.56 -3.28
CA LEU A 22 6.04 -8.82 -2.23
C LEU A 22 5.93 -9.68 -0.97
N THR A 23 6.35 -9.16 0.17
CA THR A 23 6.34 -9.85 1.46
C THR A 23 5.36 -9.20 2.43
N PRO A 24 4.46 -9.96 3.08
CA PRO A 24 3.62 -9.45 4.17
C PRO A 24 4.46 -8.90 5.33
N HIS A 25 4.06 -7.77 5.89
CA HIS A 25 4.67 -7.23 7.10
C HIS A 25 4.28 -8.11 8.32
N PRO A 26 5.22 -8.48 9.21
CA PRO A 26 4.96 -9.42 10.30
C PRO A 26 3.91 -8.92 11.32
N ASP A 27 3.93 -7.62 11.65
CA ASP A 27 3.05 -7.06 12.70
C ASP A 27 1.81 -6.34 12.15
N LEU A 28 1.80 -5.98 10.87
CA LEU A 28 0.80 -5.07 10.26
C LEU A 28 0.01 -5.82 9.19
N TRP A 29 -0.46 -7.00 9.60
CA TRP A 29 -1.26 -7.90 8.79
C TRP A 29 -2.46 -8.35 9.58
N TYR A 30 -3.57 -7.62 9.44
CA TYR A 30 -4.83 -7.94 10.11
C TYR A 30 -5.65 -8.90 9.27
N ASP A 31 -6.08 -10.03 9.84
CA ASP A 31 -6.84 -11.07 9.14
C ASP A 31 -8.13 -10.54 8.51
N ASP A 32 -8.81 -9.63 9.20
CA ASP A 32 -10.03 -8.92 8.78
C ASP A 32 -9.75 -7.54 8.15
N GLY A 33 -8.49 -7.25 7.80
CA GLY A 33 -8.13 -6.02 7.11
C GLY A 33 -8.88 -5.88 5.78
N SER A 34 -9.26 -4.63 5.47
CA SER A 34 -10.14 -4.28 4.34
C SER A 34 -9.41 -3.61 3.18
N ILE A 35 -8.10 -3.40 3.30
CA ILE A 35 -7.25 -2.86 2.23
C ILE A 35 -5.83 -3.38 2.39
N ILE A 36 -5.13 -3.56 1.27
CA ILE A 36 -3.71 -3.90 1.23
C ILE A 36 -2.95 -2.68 0.72
N VAL A 37 -2.01 -2.21 1.52
CA VAL A 37 -1.09 -1.13 1.15
C VAL A 37 0.25 -1.76 0.81
N ILE A 38 0.83 -1.36 -0.31
CA ILE A 38 2.12 -1.86 -0.79
C ILE A 38 3.10 -0.70 -0.78
N ALA A 39 4.23 -0.87 -0.12
CA ALA A 39 5.32 0.09 -0.13
C ALA A 39 6.63 -0.65 -0.38
N GLN A 40 7.34 -0.28 -1.45
CA GLN A 40 8.49 -1.03 -1.96
C GLN A 40 8.12 -2.51 -2.20
N SER A 41 8.72 -3.44 -1.45
CA SER A 41 8.45 -4.88 -1.53
C SER A 41 7.62 -5.40 -0.34
N THR A 42 7.02 -4.50 0.46
CA THR A 42 6.30 -4.87 1.69
C THR A 42 4.82 -4.62 1.55
N MET A 43 4.01 -5.60 1.98
CA MET A 43 2.56 -5.51 2.00
C MET A 43 2.03 -5.37 3.42
N PHE A 44 1.06 -4.49 3.59
CA PHE A 44 0.39 -4.21 4.85
C PHE A 44 -1.10 -4.43 4.66
N LYS A 45 -1.71 -5.35 5.42
CA LYS A 45 -3.15 -5.58 5.38
C LYS A 45 -3.80 -4.86 6.55
N VAL A 46 -4.52 -3.78 6.29
CA VAL A 46 -5.03 -2.83 7.30
C VAL A 46 -6.48 -2.42 7.07
N TYR A 47 -7.03 -1.57 7.94
CA TYR A 47 -8.43 -1.13 7.84
C TYR A 47 -8.57 0.16 7.02
N LYS A 48 -9.28 0.07 5.89
CA LYS A 48 -9.57 1.19 4.99
C LYS A 48 -10.18 2.38 5.73
N GLY A 49 -11.21 2.12 6.55
CA GLY A 49 -11.91 3.17 7.30
C GLY A 49 -11.00 3.90 8.29
N ARG A 50 -10.00 3.23 8.84
CA ARG A 50 -9.05 3.84 9.78
C ARG A 50 -8.14 4.82 9.06
N LEU A 51 -7.60 4.43 7.91
CA LEU A 51 -6.77 5.31 7.08
C LEU A 51 -7.55 6.55 6.64
N SER A 52 -8.80 6.39 6.20
CA SER A 52 -9.65 7.51 5.79
C SER A 52 -9.99 8.48 6.93
N GLN A 53 -10.18 7.97 8.16
CA GLN A 53 -10.47 8.84 9.32
C GLN A 53 -9.26 9.65 9.75
N CYS A 54 -8.05 9.08 9.64
CA CYS A 54 -6.82 9.73 10.08
C CYS A 54 -6.17 10.58 8.97
N SER A 55 -6.56 10.43 7.71
CA SER A 55 -5.98 11.12 6.57
C SER A 55 -6.99 11.37 5.46
N SER A 56 -7.24 12.65 5.17
CA SER A 56 -8.08 13.07 4.04
C SER A 56 -7.49 12.61 2.70
N VAL A 57 -6.17 12.50 2.59
CA VAL A 57 -5.50 12.02 1.37
C VAL A 57 -5.90 10.58 1.08
N PHE A 58 -5.91 9.69 2.09
CA PHE A 58 -6.38 8.32 1.91
C PHE A 58 -7.88 8.26 1.62
N GLN A 59 -8.68 9.11 2.27
CA GLN A 59 -10.09 9.22 1.97
C GLN A 59 -10.34 9.58 0.50
N ASP A 60 -9.71 10.64 0.00
CA ASP A 60 -9.85 11.11 -1.37
C ASP A 60 -9.34 10.05 -2.35
N MET A 61 -8.19 9.44 -2.08
CA MET A 61 -7.63 8.35 -2.90
C MET A 61 -8.61 7.18 -3.04
N PHE A 62 -9.29 6.80 -1.96
CA PHE A 62 -10.28 5.71 -1.99
C PHE A 62 -11.60 6.09 -2.63
N CYS A 63 -12.00 7.36 -2.58
CA CYS A 63 -13.17 7.88 -3.29
C CYS A 63 -12.93 7.91 -4.81
N LEU A 64 -11.73 8.35 -5.22
CA LEU A 64 -11.34 8.48 -6.63
C LEU A 64 -11.04 7.12 -7.30
N SER A 65 -10.55 6.14 -6.54
CA SER A 65 -10.23 4.79 -7.04
C SER A 65 -11.45 3.86 -7.21
N SER A 66 -12.67 4.40 -7.14
CA SER A 66 -13.95 3.68 -7.27
C SER A 66 -14.22 3.06 -8.65
N SER A 67 -13.32 3.19 -9.63
CA SER A 67 -13.50 2.74 -11.02
C SER A 67 -12.72 1.45 -11.32
N SER A 68 -13.35 0.29 -11.06
CA SER A 68 -13.20 -1.04 -11.71
C SER A 68 -11.82 -1.64 -12.04
N THR A 69 -10.71 -0.99 -11.69
CA THR A 69 -9.33 -1.35 -12.07
C THR A 69 -8.42 -1.33 -10.86
N GLN A 70 -8.97 -1.53 -9.65
CA GLN A 70 -8.14 -1.81 -8.50
C GLN A 70 -7.67 -3.25 -8.60
N GLU A 71 -6.34 -3.44 -8.56
CA GLU A 71 -5.77 -4.75 -8.37
C GLU A 71 -6.25 -5.26 -7.00
N LEU A 72 -6.94 -6.41 -7.01
CA LEU A 72 -7.47 -7.04 -5.81
C LEU A 72 -6.54 -8.20 -5.43
N LEU A 73 -6.11 -8.26 -4.18
CA LEU A 73 -5.48 -9.45 -3.60
C LEU A 73 -6.39 -9.98 -2.50
N ASP A 74 -6.78 -11.25 -2.61
CA ASP A 74 -7.76 -11.88 -1.72
C ASP A 74 -9.08 -11.09 -1.57
N GLY A 75 -9.52 -10.45 -2.66
CA GLY A 75 -10.72 -9.61 -2.65
C GLY A 75 -10.57 -8.27 -1.94
N CYS A 76 -9.38 -7.93 -1.43
CA CYS A 76 -9.06 -6.64 -0.83
C CYS A 76 -8.43 -5.70 -1.88
N PRO A 77 -8.85 -4.42 -1.95
CA PRO A 77 -8.22 -3.45 -2.83
C PRO A 77 -6.76 -3.23 -2.44
N MET A 78 -5.88 -3.17 -3.45
CA MET A 78 -4.48 -2.85 -3.28
C MET A 78 -4.18 -1.39 -3.66
N VAL A 79 -3.30 -0.76 -2.89
CA VAL A 79 -2.80 0.58 -3.16
C VAL A 79 -1.29 0.61 -2.99
N HIS A 80 -0.59 1.08 -4.01
CA HIS A 80 0.85 1.27 -3.98
C HIS A 80 1.19 2.68 -3.52
N LEU A 81 2.09 2.78 -2.54
CA LEU A 81 2.70 4.02 -2.07
C LEU A 81 4.14 4.10 -2.56
N SER A 82 4.56 5.30 -2.96
CA SER A 82 5.94 5.57 -3.38
C SER A 82 6.92 5.71 -2.20
N ASP A 83 6.39 5.83 -0.99
CA ASP A 83 7.16 5.97 0.25
C ASP A 83 7.92 4.69 0.60
N SER A 84 8.90 4.80 1.50
CA SER A 84 9.64 3.63 1.97
C SER A 84 8.76 2.72 2.83
N ALA A 85 9.06 1.41 2.85
CA ALA A 85 8.35 0.49 3.75
C ALA A 85 8.47 0.91 5.22
N GLN A 86 9.60 1.53 5.60
CA GLN A 86 9.83 2.02 6.95
C GLN A 86 8.90 3.19 7.31
N ASP A 87 8.79 4.19 6.43
CA ASP A 87 7.94 5.37 6.68
C ASP A 87 6.47 4.97 6.77
N VAL A 88 6.02 4.08 5.87
CA VAL A 88 4.66 3.53 5.90
C VAL A 88 4.42 2.73 7.17
N THR A 89 5.40 1.95 7.64
CA THR A 89 5.30 1.23 8.92
C THR A 89 5.10 2.19 10.09
N HIS A 90 5.89 3.27 10.17
CA HIS A 90 5.75 4.27 11.23
C HIS A 90 4.40 4.99 11.17
N MET A 91 3.95 5.37 9.97
CA MET A 91 2.65 5.98 9.76
C MET A 91 1.51 5.07 10.21
N LEU A 92 1.51 3.80 9.77
CA LEU A 92 0.49 2.83 10.13
C LEU A 92 0.48 2.56 11.64
N ARG A 93 1.64 2.38 12.27
CA ARG A 93 1.74 2.25 13.74
C ARG A 93 1.15 3.47 14.45
N ALA A 94 1.48 4.69 14.01
CA ALA A 94 0.90 5.89 14.62
C ALA A 94 -0.64 5.94 14.52
N ILE A 95 -1.21 5.47 13.40
CA ILE A 95 -2.66 5.43 13.17
C ILE A 95 -3.36 4.36 14.02
N HIS A 96 -2.72 3.20 14.20
CA HIS A 96 -3.28 2.03 14.87
C HIS A 96 -2.99 1.99 16.38
N ASP A 97 -1.81 2.41 16.83
CA ASP A 97 -1.38 2.31 18.23
C ASP A 97 -2.00 3.39 19.12
N TRP A 98 -2.37 4.55 18.56
CA TRP A 98 -2.92 5.68 19.34
C TRP A 98 -4.25 5.36 20.05
N GLN A 99 -4.96 4.29 19.68
CA GLN A 99 -6.21 3.90 20.33
C GLN A 99 -6.11 2.72 21.31
N GLN A 100 -4.91 2.24 21.60
CA GLN A 100 -4.70 1.31 22.73
C GLN A 100 -4.64 2.03 24.09
N VAL A 101 -4.98 3.33 24.16
CA VAL A 101 -5.27 3.99 25.44
C VAL A 101 -6.65 3.56 25.91
N VAL A 102 -6.66 2.39 26.54
CA VAL A 102 -7.78 1.78 27.23
C VAL A 102 -8.39 2.78 28.23
N ILE A 103 -9.53 3.41 27.88
CA ILE A 103 -10.40 4.10 28.86
C ILE A 103 -11.13 3.00 29.66
N PHE A 104 -10.42 2.29 30.55
CA PHE A 104 -11.05 1.40 31.54
C PHE A 104 -11.13 2.00 32.94
N SER A 105 -10.69 3.24 33.17
CA SER A 105 -10.63 3.79 34.53
C SER A 105 -11.79 4.71 34.93
N VAL A 106 -13.01 4.54 34.41
CA VAL A 106 -14.18 5.26 34.95
C VAL A 106 -15.36 4.37 35.35
N LEU A 107 -15.21 3.04 35.39
CA LEU A 107 -16.25 2.16 35.92
C LEU A 107 -15.66 1.07 36.81
N PHE A 108 -15.11 1.44 37.98
CA PHE A 108 -15.25 0.68 39.23
C PHE A 108 -14.52 1.43 40.36
N ASN A 109 -15.26 2.21 41.14
CA ASN A 109 -15.15 2.25 42.59
C ASN A 109 -16.47 2.83 43.08
N ALA A 110 -17.36 1.91 43.46
CA ALA A 110 -18.53 2.15 44.27
C ALA A 110 -18.12 2.34 45.73
#